data_AF-A0A6I1WT20-F1
#
_entry.id   AF-A0A6I1WT20-F1
#
_cell.length_a   1.000
_cell.length_b   1.000
_cell.length_c   1.000
_cell.angle_alpha   90.00
_cell.angle_beta   90.00
_cell.angle_gamma   90.00
#
_symmetry.space_group_name_H-M   'P 1'
#
loop_
_entity.id
_entity.type
_entity.pdbx_description
1 polymer ?
#
loop_
_entity_poly.entity_id
_entity_poly.type
_entity_poly.pdbx_seq_one_letter_code
_entity_poly.pdbx_strand_id
1 'polypeptide(L)'
;MSDYDADVIVVGSGSLGSMVALELARAGKKVIVLEAGPETTDWKVTDNFRNSARQNNFNALFPDVPYAPNSFSPGYISPHLEGIEVFPGTLRSVGGTSRHWTAAT
;
A
#
# COMPACT_ATOMS: atom_id res chain seq x y z
N MET A 1 8.18 -16.52 -22.17
CA MET A 1 8.64 -15.78 -20.98
C MET A 1 8.81 -14.34 -21.42
N SER A 2 8.19 -13.38 -20.75
CA SER A 2 8.41 -11.95 -21.05
C SER A 2 9.77 -11.55 -20.46
N ASP A 3 10.64 -10.97 -21.28
CA ASP A 3 11.88 -10.34 -20.79
C ASP A 3 11.55 -8.93 -20.30
N TYR A 4 11.92 -8.66 -19.04
CA TYR A 4 11.83 -7.34 -18.44
C TYR A 4 13.23 -6.75 -18.33
N ASP A 5 13.42 -5.55 -18.87
CA ASP A 5 14.69 -4.81 -18.84
C ASP A 5 14.46 -3.46 -18.17
N ALA A 6 15.29 -3.13 -17.18
CA ALA A 6 15.18 -1.90 -16.40
C ALA A 6 16.55 -1.42 -15.92
N ASP A 7 16.73 -0.11 -15.88
CA ASP A 7 17.89 0.51 -15.22
C ASP A 7 17.71 0.47 -13.70
N VAL A 8 16.47 0.61 -13.22
CA VAL A 8 16.12 0.63 -11.79
C VAL A 8 14.79 -0.09 -11.55
N ILE A 9 14.75 -0.89 -10.48
CA ILE A 9 13.54 -1.51 -9.96
C ILE A 9 13.22 -0.88 -8.60
N VAL A 10 12.05 -0.25 -8.49
CA VAL A 10 11.53 0.30 -7.25
C VAL A 10 10.55 -0.70 -6.63
N VAL A 11 10.78 -1.08 -5.37
CA VAL A 11 9.90 -2.01 -4.65
C VAL A 11 9.03 -1.22 -3.67
N GLY A 12 7.73 -1.20 -3.92
CA GLY A 12 6.71 -0.45 -3.22
C GLY A 12 6.23 0.76 -4.03
N SER A 13 4.93 0.83 -4.29
CA SER A 13 4.27 1.90 -5.05
C SER A 13 3.63 2.99 -4.17
N GLY A 14 3.98 3.01 -2.88
CA GLY A 14 3.58 4.07 -1.96
C GLY A 14 4.15 5.44 -2.36
N SER A 15 3.79 6.48 -1.61
CA SER A 15 4.22 7.87 -1.88
C SER A 15 5.73 8.02 -2.11
N LEU A 16 6.55 7.40 -1.26
CA LEU A 16 8.01 7.46 -1.36
C LEU A 16 8.55 6.77 -2.62
N GLY A 17 8.13 5.52 -2.87
CA GLY A 17 8.59 4.75 -4.02
C GLY A 17 8.14 5.37 -5.35
N SER A 18 6.89 5.82 -5.42
CA SER A 18 6.34 6.49 -6.59
C SER A 18 7.05 7.82 -6.89
N MET A 19 7.43 8.59 -5.86
CA MET A 19 8.20 9.83 -6.05
C MET A 19 9.60 9.55 -6.63
N VAL A 20 10.31 8.55 -6.09
CA VAL A 20 11.62 8.15 -6.62
C VAL A 20 11.51 7.63 -8.06
N ALA A 21 10.51 6.78 -8.34
CA ALA A 21 10.26 6.26 -9.67
C ALA A 21 9.97 7.37 -10.68
N LEU A 22 9.17 8.36 -10.29
CA LEU A 22 8.85 9.53 -11.11
C LEU A 22 10.10 10.35 -11.47
N GLU A 23 10.93 10.65 -10.48
CA GLU A 23 12.15 11.44 -10.71
C GLU A 23 13.16 10.70 -11.59
N LEU A 24 13.34 9.39 -11.40
CA LEU A 24 14.20 8.57 -12.24
C LEU A 24 13.67 8.43 -13.67
N ALA A 25 12.35 8.27 -13.84
CA ALA A 25 11.72 8.22 -15.17
C ALA A 25 11.87 9.56 -15.91
N ARG A 26 11.70 10.69 -15.21
CA ARG A 26 11.97 12.04 -15.75
C ARG A 26 13.43 12.25 -16.15
N ALA A 27 14.36 11.60 -15.46
CA ALA A 27 15.78 11.56 -15.83
C ALA A 27 16.11 10.59 -16.98
N GLY A 28 15.10 9.99 -17.63
CA GLY A 28 15.26 9.12 -18.80
C GLY A 28 15.63 7.67 -18.47
N LYS A 29 15.47 7.22 -17.23
CA LYS A 29 15.73 5.82 -16.83
C LYS A 29 14.52 4.92 -17.15
N LYS A 30 14.79 3.68 -17.55
CA LYS A 30 13.79 2.61 -17.59
C LYS A 30 13.52 2.14 -16.16
N VAL A 31 12.35 2.47 -15.63
CA VAL A 31 11.97 2.14 -14.26
C VAL A 31 10.83 1.13 -14.24
N ILE A 32 11.00 0.06 -13.46
CA ILE A 32 9.92 -0.87 -13.12
C ILE A 32 9.54 -0.62 -11.66
N VAL A 33 8.25 -0.50 -11.37
CA VAL A 33 7.72 -0.41 -10.01
C VAL A 33 7.01 -1.71 -9.68
N LEU A 34 7.41 -2.36 -8.59
CA LEU A 34 6.78 -3.56 -8.07
C LEU A 34 5.93 -3.20 -6.86
N GLU A 35 4.69 -3.66 -6.83
CA GLU A 35 3.80 -3.54 -5.68
C GLU A 35 3.35 -4.95 -5.28
N ALA A 36 3.31 -5.21 -3.97
CA ALA A 36 2.91 -6.51 -3.46
C ALA A 36 1.39 -6.70 -3.58
N GLY A 37 0.63 -5.64 -3.30
CA GLY A 37 -0.82 -5.69 -3.27
C GLY A 37 -1.51 -5.35 -4.59
N PRO A 38 -2.83 -5.60 -4.67
CA PRO A 38 -3.63 -5.26 -5.83
C PRO A 38 -3.84 -3.74 -5.95
N GLU A 39 -4.30 -3.32 -7.13
CA GLU A 39 -4.84 -1.99 -7.33
C GLU A 39 -6.30 -1.93 -6.87
N THR A 40 -6.67 -0.86 -6.16
CA THR A 40 -8.06 -0.57 -5.82
C THR A 40 -8.40 0.84 -6.29
N THR A 41 -9.35 0.95 -7.22
CA THR A 41 -9.81 2.23 -7.77
C THR A 41 -10.53 3.07 -6.72
N ASP A 42 -10.46 4.40 -6.87
CA ASP A 42 -10.97 5.36 -5.88
C ASP A 42 -12.47 5.23 -5.62
N TRP A 43 -13.26 4.99 -6.67
CA TRP A 43 -14.70 4.77 -6.53
C TRP A 43 -14.98 3.53 -5.67
N LYS A 44 -14.14 2.48 -5.78
CA LYS A 44 -14.33 1.24 -5.02
C LYS A 44 -13.96 1.41 -3.57
N VAL A 45 -12.91 2.18 -3.26
CA VAL A 45 -12.57 2.56 -1.87
C VAL A 45 -13.74 3.31 -1.23
N THR A 46 -14.34 4.26 -1.96
CA THR A 46 -15.50 5.03 -1.48
C THR A 46 -16.73 4.15 -1.26
N ASP A 47 -17.02 3.25 -2.20
CA ASP A 47 -18.10 2.26 -2.11
C ASP A 47 -17.90 1.31 -0.92
N ASN A 48 -16.69 0.79 -0.73
CA ASN A 48 -16.33 -0.06 0.41
C ASN A 48 -16.52 0.70 1.73
N PHE A 49 -16.13 1.98 1.79
CA PHE A 49 -16.33 2.81 2.97
C PHE A 49 -17.81 2.97 3.30
N ARG A 50 -18.65 3.33 2.32
CA ARG A 50 -20.10 3.50 2.52
C ARG A 50 -20.80 2.23 3.00
N ASN A 51 -20.31 1.06 2.56
CA ASN A 51 -20.92 -0.24 2.87
C ASN A 51 -20.22 -1.02 4.01
N SER A 52 -19.17 -0.46 4.62
CA SER A 52 -18.43 -1.14 5.68
C SER A 52 -19.15 -1.06 7.02
N ALA A 53 -19.29 -2.20 7.71
CA ALA A 53 -19.71 -2.23 9.12
C ALA A 53 -18.60 -1.79 10.09
N ARG A 54 -17.35 -1.62 9.62
CA ARG A 54 -16.16 -1.30 10.41
C ARG A 54 -15.61 0.08 10.03
N GLN A 55 -16.37 1.13 10.31
CA GLN A 55 -16.03 2.51 9.96
C GLN A 55 -14.75 3.04 10.63
N ASN A 56 -14.30 2.40 11.71
CA ASN A 56 -13.05 2.73 12.43
C ASN A 56 -11.81 1.98 11.91
N ASN A 57 -11.97 1.06 10.96
CA ASN A 57 -10.86 0.32 10.35
C ASN A 57 -10.68 0.78 8.90
N PHE A 58 -9.79 1.74 8.69
CA PHE A 58 -9.51 2.29 7.36
C PHE A 58 -8.74 1.33 6.44
N ASN A 59 -8.12 0.27 6.99
CA ASN A 59 -7.50 -0.77 6.17
C ASN A 59 -8.53 -1.68 5.52
N ALA A 60 -9.70 -1.87 6.14
CA ALA A 60 -10.77 -2.73 5.64
C ALA A 60 -11.38 -2.25 4.30
N LEU A 61 -11.01 -1.04 3.84
CA LEU A 61 -11.43 -0.48 2.56
C LEU A 61 -10.65 -1.06 1.38
N PHE A 62 -9.54 -1.73 1.65
CA PHE A 62 -8.62 -2.31 0.67
C PHE A 62 -8.60 -3.83 0.79
N PRO A 63 -8.33 -4.58 -0.29
CA PRO A 63 -8.24 -6.04 -0.23
C PRO A 63 -7.11 -6.50 0.69
N ASP A 64 -7.42 -7.45 1.57
CA ASP A 64 -6.43 -8.20 2.34
C ASP A 64 -6.23 -9.58 1.70
N VAL A 65 -5.13 -9.74 0.96
CA VAL A 65 -4.85 -10.94 0.15
C VAL A 65 -3.70 -11.75 0.74
N PRO A 66 -3.74 -13.11 0.69
CA PRO A 66 -2.74 -13.95 1.37
C PRO A 66 -1.29 -13.70 0.99
N TYR A 67 -1.02 -13.25 -0.25
CA TYR A 67 0.33 -12.98 -0.75
C TYR A 67 0.82 -11.55 -0.43
N ALA A 68 -0.06 -10.67 0.04
CA ALA A 68 0.26 -9.31 0.45
C ALA A 68 -0.56 -8.90 1.68
N PRO A 69 -0.38 -9.58 2.82
CA PRO A 69 -1.10 -9.29 4.06
C PRO A 69 -0.75 -7.90 4.58
N ASN A 70 -1.76 -7.17 5.06
CA ASN A 70 -1.58 -5.85 5.67
C ASN A 70 -1.46 -5.94 7.20
N SER A 71 -1.24 -4.80 7.88
CA SER A 71 -1.07 -4.76 9.35
C SER A 71 -2.24 -5.31 10.17
N PHE A 72 -3.44 -5.43 9.61
CA PHE A 72 -4.61 -5.99 10.29
C PHE A 72 -4.82 -7.48 9.98
N SER A 73 -3.99 -8.08 9.13
CA SER A 73 -4.01 -9.51 8.87
C SER A 73 -3.59 -10.28 10.13
N PRO A 74 -4.37 -11.28 10.57
CA PRO A 74 -4.03 -12.08 11.75
C PRO A 74 -2.63 -12.70 11.65
N GLY A 75 -1.79 -12.43 12.65
CA GLY A 75 -0.44 -13.00 12.75
C GLY A 75 0.62 -12.34 11.85
N TYR A 76 0.27 -11.30 11.07
CA TYR A 76 1.25 -10.61 10.24
C TYR A 76 2.18 -9.70 11.04
N ILE A 77 1.62 -8.93 11.97
CA ILE A 77 2.37 -8.17 12.97
C ILE A 77 1.91 -8.57 14.36
N SER A 78 2.84 -8.56 15.33
CA SER A 78 2.46 -8.65 16.74
C SER A 78 1.82 -7.32 17.14
N PRO A 79 0.57 -7.29 17.63
CA PRO A 79 -0.06 -6.06 18.10
C PRO A 79 0.52 -5.58 19.44
N HIS A 80 1.48 -6.31 20.02
CA HIS A 80 2.13 -5.97 21.28
C HIS A 80 3.63 -5.86 21.03
N LEU A 81 4.16 -4.65 21.16
CA LEU A 81 5.59 -4.38 21.19
C LEU A 81 5.95 -3.94 22.60
N GLU A 82 6.64 -4.78 23.37
CA GLU A 82 7.15 -4.42 24.71
C GLU A 82 6.08 -3.88 25.69
N GLY A 83 4.86 -4.41 25.62
CA GLY A 83 3.73 -3.96 26.47
C GLY A 83 2.96 -2.75 25.93
N ILE A 84 3.34 -2.24 24.76
CA ILE A 84 2.61 -1.20 24.02
C ILE A 84 1.73 -1.86 22.95
N GLU A 85 0.45 -1.50 22.95
CA GLU A 85 -0.47 -1.89 21.89
C GLU A 85 -0.19 -1.05 20.63
N VAL A 86 0.16 -1.71 19.53
CA VAL A 86 0.54 -1.05 18.27
C VAL A 86 -0.50 -1.28 17.17
N PHE A 87 -0.99 -0.17 16.62
CA PHE A 87 -1.90 -0.14 15.47
C PHE A 87 -1.29 0.67 14.33
N PRO A 88 -0.33 0.12 13.56
CA PRO A 88 0.41 0.90 12.58
C PRO A 88 -0.42 1.25 11.34
N GLY A 89 -1.51 0.52 11.05
CA GLY A 89 -2.43 0.86 9.96
C GLY A 89 -1.75 0.90 8.58
N THR A 90 -0.79 0.03 8.30
CA THR A 90 -0.10 -0.05 7.01
C THR A 90 -0.87 -0.87 5.99
N LEU A 91 -0.82 -0.43 4.73
CA LEU A 91 -1.37 -1.13 3.56
C LEU A 91 -0.28 -1.75 2.68
N ARG A 92 -0.65 -2.84 1.99
CA ARG A 92 0.06 -3.37 0.82
C ARG A 92 -0.91 -3.35 -0.35
N SER A 93 -0.87 -2.27 -1.13
CA SER A 93 -1.79 -1.96 -2.23
C SER A 93 -1.16 -0.85 -3.06
N VAL A 94 -1.57 -0.73 -4.32
CA VAL A 94 -1.13 0.40 -5.16
C VAL A 94 -1.43 1.74 -4.48
N GLY A 95 -0.40 2.60 -4.39
CA GLY A 95 -0.45 3.89 -3.71
C GLY A 95 -0.16 3.85 -2.21
N GLY A 96 -0.07 2.67 -1.60
CA GLY A 96 0.34 2.45 -0.21
C GLY A 96 -0.55 3.12 0.85
N THR A 97 -0.01 3.26 2.05
CA THR A 97 -0.74 3.76 3.25
C THR A 97 -1.26 5.19 3.11
N SER A 98 -0.68 6.02 2.25
CA SER A 98 -1.18 7.39 2.00
C SER A 98 -2.61 7.42 1.43
N ARG A 99 -3.11 6.29 0.92
CA ARG A 99 -4.49 6.14 0.43
C ARG A 99 -5.57 6.36 1.50
N HIS A 100 -5.23 6.25 2.79
CA HIS A 100 -6.18 6.50 3.90
C HIS A 100 -5.58 7.33 5.04
N TRP A 101 -4.46 8.02 4.80
CA TRP A 101 -3.89 8.92 5.79
C TRP A 101 -4.76 10.19 5.95
N THR A 102 -4.46 11.02 6.95
CA THR A 102 -5.22 12.26 7.24
C THR A 102 -4.62 13.54 6.64
N ALA A 103 -3.48 13.47 5.96
CA ALA A 103 -2.80 14.63 5.37
C ALA A 103 -2.43 15.73 6.36
N ALA A 104 -2.04 15.35 7.59
CA ALA A 104 -1.53 16.31 8.56
C ALA A 104 -0.28 17.03 8.03
N THR A 105 -0.32 18.37 8.08
CA THR A 105 0.74 19.31 7.64
C THR A 105 1.33 20.04 8.82
#